data_AF-A0A2G9GYW9-F1
#
_entry.id   AF-A0A2G9GYW9-F1
#
_cell.length_a   1.000
_cell.length_b   1.000
_cell.length_c   1.000
_cell.angle_alpha   90.00
_cell.angle_beta   90.00
_cell.angle_gamma   90.00
#
_symmetry.space_group_name_H-M   'P 1'
#
loop_
_entity.id
_entity.type
_entity.pdbx_description
1 polymer ?
#
loop_
_entity_poly.entity_id
_entity_poly.type
_entity_poly.pdbx_seq_one_letter_code
_entity_poly.pdbx_strand_id
1 'polypeptide(L)'
;MKNLGRFVYRSILYSCKNSGLLSKPYNSQNTTRGCYIYGRLLFSSSTAQSRDFSLKSSLGVSQWNHFRGQRRSMFIQTQSTPNPASLMFYPGKPVMETGSADFPNARTAMSSPLAKNLFGIDGITRVFFGSDFVTFTKSEDTSWDFLKPEIFAAIMEFYSSGQPLILDSNSAASTDTAIHEDDSETVAMIKELLETRIRPAVQDDGGDIEYVGFDPDSGIVKLRMQGACSGCPSSSVTLKSGIENMLMHYVPEVKGVEQELDDEDEDMALSGAPHE
;
A
#
# COMPACT_ATOMS: atom_id res chain seq x y z
N MET A 1 -22.86 -0.05 -44.79
CA MET A 1 -22.79 -1.54 -44.76
C MET A 1 -21.47 -1.94 -44.10
N LYS A 2 -21.57 -2.60 -42.94
CA LYS A 2 -20.70 -3.65 -42.37
C LYS A 2 -19.17 -3.54 -42.59
N ASN A 3 -18.41 -3.41 -41.51
CA ASN A 3 -17.65 -4.56 -40.99
C ASN A 3 -17.04 -4.31 -39.60
N LEU A 4 -17.29 -5.28 -38.72
CA LEU A 4 -16.78 -5.42 -37.37
C LEU A 4 -15.38 -6.06 -37.39
N GLY A 5 -14.41 -5.46 -36.71
CA GLY A 5 -13.12 -6.07 -36.40
C GLY A 5 -13.11 -6.59 -34.96
N ARG A 6 -13.09 -7.92 -34.82
CA ARG A 6 -13.20 -8.68 -33.57
C ARG A 6 -11.80 -8.96 -33.02
N PHE A 7 -11.46 -8.43 -31.85
CA PHE A 7 -10.24 -8.79 -31.12
C PHE A 7 -10.43 -10.17 -30.44
N VAL A 8 -9.50 -11.09 -30.69
CA VAL A 8 -9.44 -12.42 -30.10
C VAL A 8 -8.31 -12.44 -29.06
N TYR A 9 -8.67 -12.56 -27.79
CA TYR A 9 -7.73 -12.87 -26.71
C TYR A 9 -7.42 -14.38 -26.73
N ARG A 10 -6.13 -14.73 -26.78
CA ARG A 10 -5.63 -16.11 -26.77
C ARG A 10 -5.16 -16.44 -25.35
N SER A 11 -5.94 -17.24 -24.63
CA SER A 11 -5.57 -17.82 -23.33
C SER A 11 -4.58 -18.97 -23.52
N ILE A 12 -3.47 -18.94 -22.78
CA ILE A 12 -2.50 -20.04 -22.71
C ILE A 12 -2.88 -20.93 -21.52
N LEU A 13 -3.29 -22.16 -21.82
CA LEU A 13 -3.53 -23.24 -20.87
C LEU A 13 -2.21 -23.97 -20.61
N TYR A 14 -1.77 -24.04 -19.36
CA TYR A 14 -0.70 -24.95 -18.95
C TYR A 14 -1.29 -26.32 -18.54
N SER A 15 -0.82 -27.34 -19.26
CA SER A 15 -1.20 -28.74 -19.16
C SER A 15 -0.34 -29.45 -18.11
N CYS A 16 -0.97 -30.03 -17.09
CA CYS A 16 -0.35 -30.90 -16.11
C CYS A 16 -0.26 -32.34 -16.68
N LYS A 17 0.95 -32.89 -16.81
CA LYS A 17 1.19 -34.31 -17.16
C LYS A 17 1.65 -35.09 -15.93
N ASN A 18 1.04 -36.25 -15.77
CA ASN A 18 1.18 -37.22 -14.69
C ASN A 18 1.99 -38.44 -15.17
N SER A 19 2.83 -39.00 -14.29
CA SER A 19 3.45 -40.35 -14.35
C SER A 19 3.96 -40.64 -12.93
N GLY A 20 3.40 -41.53 -12.10
CA GLY A 20 3.36 -43.01 -12.18
C GLY A 20 4.75 -43.58 -11.85
N LEU A 21 5.04 -44.39 -10.81
CA LEU A 21 4.37 -45.58 -10.26
C LEU A 21 5.03 -46.05 -8.93
N LEU A 22 4.39 -47.07 -8.30
CA LEU A 22 4.76 -47.97 -7.17
C LEU A 22 4.28 -47.54 -5.77
N SER A 23 3.65 -48.35 -4.92
CA SER A 23 3.08 -49.72 -4.98
C SER A 23 2.23 -49.92 -3.70
N LYS A 24 1.08 -50.61 -3.81
CA LYS A 24 0.16 -51.09 -2.73
C LYS A 24 0.75 -52.34 -1.98
N PRO A 25 0.13 -52.97 -0.93
CA PRO A 25 -1.29 -52.97 -0.49
C PRO A 25 -1.60 -53.08 1.05
N TYR A 26 -2.91 -53.26 1.38
CA TYR A 26 -3.54 -53.90 2.58
C TYR A 26 -3.90 -52.97 3.78
N ASN A 27 -5.07 -52.99 4.47
CA ASN A 27 -6.22 -53.90 4.61
C ASN A 27 -7.47 -53.18 5.23
N SER A 28 -8.67 -53.59 4.78
CA SER A 28 -10.02 -53.75 5.40
C SER A 28 -10.42 -53.15 6.78
N GLN A 29 -11.61 -52.51 6.89
CA GLN A 29 -12.88 -53.07 7.44
C GLN A 29 -14.01 -52.03 7.74
N ASN A 30 -15.25 -52.40 7.32
CA ASN A 30 -16.62 -52.15 7.87
C ASN A 30 -17.22 -50.73 8.01
N THR A 31 -18.34 -50.39 7.33
CA THR A 31 -19.77 -50.76 7.52
C THR A 31 -20.37 -50.16 8.79
N THR A 32 -21.38 -49.26 8.76
CA THR A 32 -22.82 -49.61 8.81
C THR A 32 -23.74 -48.42 8.46
N ARG A 33 -24.93 -48.75 7.93
CA ARG A 33 -26.07 -47.91 7.51
C ARG A 33 -27.01 -47.57 8.68
N GLY A 34 -27.89 -46.57 8.49
CA GLY A 34 -29.14 -46.45 9.25
C GLY A 34 -30.10 -45.41 8.66
N CYS A 35 -31.19 -45.89 8.05
CA CYS A 35 -32.33 -45.13 7.51
C CYS A 35 -33.59 -45.72 8.15
N TYR A 36 -34.54 -44.91 8.59
CA TYR A 36 -35.92 -45.36 8.86
C TYR A 36 -36.93 -44.27 8.51
N ILE A 37 -37.92 -44.68 7.72
CA ILE A 37 -39.19 -44.02 7.40
C ILE A 37 -40.27 -44.76 8.21
N TYR A 38 -41.39 -44.10 8.57
CA TYR A 38 -42.79 -44.52 8.33
C TYR A 38 -43.77 -43.79 9.24
N GLY A 39 -44.93 -43.42 8.70
CA GLY A 39 -46.11 -43.08 9.48
C GLY A 39 -47.10 -42.15 8.79
N ARG A 40 -47.93 -42.69 7.88
CA ARG A 40 -49.06 -42.01 7.24
C ARG A 40 -50.35 -42.51 7.90
N LEU A 41 -51.27 -41.62 8.31
CA LEU A 41 -52.68 -41.95 8.54
C LEU A 41 -53.56 -40.81 8.03
N LEU A 42 -54.60 -41.20 7.28
CA LEU A 42 -55.67 -40.36 6.72
C LEU A 42 -56.92 -40.54 7.58
N PHE A 43 -57.71 -39.49 7.82
CA PHE A 43 -59.16 -39.57 8.02
C PHE A 43 -59.86 -38.26 7.63
N SER A 44 -61.17 -38.37 7.47
CA SER A 44 -62.04 -37.70 6.49
C SER A 44 -62.82 -36.49 7.02
N SER A 45 -63.14 -35.57 6.10
CA SER A 45 -64.33 -34.70 5.91
C SER A 45 -65.23 -34.30 7.09
N SER A 46 -65.47 -32.99 7.25
CA SER A 46 -66.82 -32.41 7.39
C SER A 46 -66.80 -30.89 7.21
N THR A 47 -67.72 -30.40 6.40
CA THR A 47 -68.07 -28.98 6.21
C THR A 47 -68.74 -28.39 7.43
N ALA A 48 -68.31 -27.20 7.87
CA ALA A 48 -69.14 -26.28 8.65
C ALA A 48 -68.77 -24.84 8.31
N GLN A 49 -69.81 -24.07 8.01
CA GLN A 49 -69.80 -22.72 7.50
C GLN A 49 -69.93 -21.77 8.69
N SER A 50 -68.93 -20.92 8.92
CA SER A 50 -69.05 -19.81 9.85
C SER A 50 -68.40 -18.58 9.25
N ARG A 51 -69.23 -17.58 8.97
CA ARG A 51 -68.81 -16.22 8.66
C ARG A 51 -68.32 -15.59 9.95
N ASP A 52 -67.03 -15.28 10.03
CA ASP A 52 -66.53 -14.34 11.02
C ASP A 52 -65.79 -13.20 10.33
N PHE A 53 -66.44 -12.05 10.42
CA PHE A 53 -65.85 -10.73 10.18
C PHE A 53 -64.73 -10.54 11.20
N SER A 54 -63.48 -10.59 10.77
CA SER A 54 -62.35 -10.20 11.61
C SER A 54 -61.59 -9.05 10.97
N LEU A 55 -61.48 -7.99 11.75
CA LEU A 55 -60.91 -6.69 11.43
C LEU A 55 -59.47 -6.82 10.92
N LYS A 56 -59.17 -6.13 9.82
CA LYS A 56 -57.79 -5.87 9.39
C LYS A 56 -57.09 -5.08 10.50
N SER A 57 -56.31 -5.73 11.35
CA SER A 57 -55.28 -5.04 12.12
C SER A 57 -54.07 -4.87 11.20
N SER A 58 -53.90 -3.64 10.70
CA SER A 58 -52.64 -3.21 10.11
C SER A 58 -51.60 -3.05 11.22
N LEU A 59 -51.07 -4.17 11.71
CA LEU A 59 -49.80 -4.14 12.43
C LEU A 59 -48.71 -4.10 11.37
N GLY A 60 -48.29 -2.88 11.03
CA GLY A 60 -47.04 -2.66 10.33
C GLY A 60 -45.95 -3.33 11.15
N VAL A 61 -45.44 -4.46 10.64
CA VAL A 61 -44.19 -5.02 11.10
C VAL A 61 -43.17 -3.94 10.85
N SER A 62 -42.81 -3.23 11.94
CA SER A 62 -41.60 -2.42 11.99
C SER A 62 -40.49 -3.34 11.52
N GLN A 63 -40.09 -3.13 10.27
CA GLN A 63 -38.96 -3.77 9.66
C GLN A 63 -37.78 -3.26 10.49
N TRP A 64 -37.43 -4.03 11.52
CA TRP A 64 -36.17 -3.84 12.23
C TRP A 64 -35.12 -3.95 11.14
N ASN A 65 -34.66 -2.79 10.68
CA ASN A 65 -33.44 -2.68 9.93
C ASN A 65 -32.42 -3.39 10.79
N HIS A 66 -32.05 -4.61 10.40
CA HIS A 66 -30.83 -5.19 10.86
C HIS A 66 -29.80 -4.09 10.70
N PHE A 67 -29.31 -3.58 11.82
CA PHE A 67 -28.02 -2.92 11.86
C PHE A 67 -27.08 -3.92 11.22
N ARG A 68 -26.88 -3.79 9.91
CA ARG A 68 -25.72 -4.33 9.23
C ARG A 68 -24.60 -3.56 9.85
N GLY A 69 -24.12 -4.05 11.00
CA GLY A 69 -22.88 -3.59 11.60
C GLY A 69 -21.90 -3.55 10.45
N GLN A 70 -21.48 -2.33 10.09
CA GLN A 70 -20.60 -2.07 8.98
C GLN A 70 -19.38 -2.96 9.25
N ARG A 71 -19.21 -4.03 8.47
CA ARG A 71 -18.06 -4.91 8.61
C ARG A 71 -16.85 -4.08 8.21
N ARG A 72 -16.19 -3.47 9.18
CA ARG A 72 -14.88 -2.85 9.01
C ARG A 72 -13.89 -3.98 8.87
N SER A 73 -13.74 -4.50 7.66
CA SER A 73 -12.79 -5.57 7.34
C SER A 73 -11.51 -5.00 6.72
N MET A 74 -11.06 -3.83 7.18
CA MET A 74 -9.71 -3.35 6.86
C MET A 74 -8.76 -3.88 7.93
N PHE A 75 -7.77 -4.67 7.52
CA PHE A 75 -6.74 -5.20 8.40
C PHE A 75 -5.40 -4.57 8.00
N ILE A 76 -4.89 -3.70 8.86
CA ILE A 76 -3.66 -2.96 8.62
C ILE A 76 -2.51 -3.76 9.24
N GLN A 77 -1.50 -4.10 8.45
CA GLN A 77 -0.28 -4.76 8.92
C GLN A 77 0.83 -3.73 9.14
N THR A 78 1.78 -4.01 10.02
CA THR A 78 2.94 -3.13 10.24
C THR A 78 4.24 -3.88 9.99
N GLN A 79 5.23 -3.23 9.40
CA GLN A 79 6.59 -3.76 9.23
C GLN A 79 7.63 -2.74 9.71
N SER A 80 8.68 -3.24 10.35
CA SER A 80 9.83 -2.43 10.80
C SER A 80 10.73 -2.08 9.63
N THR A 81 11.28 -0.86 9.65
CA THR A 81 12.32 -0.42 8.71
C THR A 81 13.71 -0.47 9.38
N PRO A 82 14.81 -0.36 8.62
CA PRO A 82 16.14 -0.17 9.19
C PRO A 82 16.26 1.10 10.06
N ASN A 83 15.38 2.09 9.85
CA ASN A 83 15.31 3.30 10.66
C ASN A 83 14.39 3.07 11.88
N PRO A 84 14.89 3.08 13.13
CA PRO A 84 14.07 2.82 14.31
C PRO A 84 12.99 3.88 14.57
N ALA A 85 13.17 5.09 14.03
CA ALA A 85 12.19 6.17 14.08
C ALA A 85 11.11 6.02 13.00
N SER A 86 11.22 5.06 12.07
CA SER A 86 10.27 4.87 10.97
C SER A 86 9.60 3.50 10.98
N LEU A 87 8.30 3.47 10.70
CA LEU A 87 7.49 2.24 10.67
C LEU A 87 6.53 2.26 9.46
N MET A 88 6.45 1.12 8.76
CA MET A 88 5.58 0.94 7.60
C MET A 88 4.24 0.34 8.00
N PHE A 89 3.17 0.81 7.36
CA PHE A 89 1.79 0.37 7.55
C PHE A 89 1.19 -0.03 6.20
N TYR A 90 0.65 -1.24 6.12
CA TYR A 90 0.05 -1.82 4.93
C TYR A 90 -1.46 -1.92 5.12
N PRO A 91 -2.27 -1.02 4.53
CA PRO A 91 -3.72 -1.03 4.70
C PRO A 91 -4.44 -2.19 3.96
N GLY A 92 -3.70 -2.99 3.18
CA GLY A 92 -4.26 -4.08 2.37
C GLY A 92 -4.98 -3.60 1.11
N LYS A 93 -4.78 -2.32 0.74
CA LYS A 93 -5.23 -1.69 -0.50
C LYS A 93 -4.08 -0.85 -1.05
N PRO A 94 -4.01 -0.66 -2.38
CA PRO A 94 -3.08 0.30 -2.97
C PRO A 94 -3.31 1.69 -2.37
N VAL A 95 -2.21 2.33 -1.96
CA VAL A 95 -2.18 3.71 -1.46
C VAL A 95 -1.97 4.63 -2.66
N MET A 96 -0.84 4.52 -3.34
CA MET A 96 -0.54 5.26 -4.58
C MET A 96 -0.72 4.34 -5.79
N GLU A 97 -1.44 4.81 -6.82
CA GLU A 97 -1.57 4.06 -8.08
C GLU A 97 -0.28 4.10 -8.90
N THR A 98 0.43 5.22 -8.85
CA THR A 98 1.67 5.48 -9.59
C THR A 98 2.60 6.37 -8.77
N GLY A 99 3.89 6.04 -8.76
CA GLY A 99 4.91 6.81 -8.06
C GLY A 99 4.75 6.78 -6.55
N SER A 100 5.36 7.76 -5.90
CA SER A 100 5.35 7.95 -4.45
C SER A 100 5.12 9.42 -4.12
N ALA A 101 4.72 9.67 -2.87
CA ALA A 101 4.54 11.03 -2.35
C ALA A 101 5.20 11.15 -0.97
N ASP A 102 6.04 12.16 -0.81
CA ASP A 102 6.74 12.44 0.43
C ASP A 102 6.23 13.74 1.07
N PHE A 103 5.97 13.68 2.37
CA PHE A 103 5.50 14.81 3.16
C PHE A 103 6.45 15.03 4.33
N PRO A 104 7.54 15.82 4.15
CA PRO A 104 8.52 16.11 5.20
C PRO A 104 7.96 17.01 6.32
N ASN A 105 6.88 17.75 6.07
CA ASN A 105 6.33 18.69 7.03
C ASN A 105 4.81 18.87 6.87
N ALA A 106 4.19 19.51 7.85
CA ALA A 106 2.74 19.72 7.86
C ALA A 106 2.24 20.60 6.69
N ARG A 107 3.10 21.44 6.10
CA ARG A 107 2.73 22.29 4.96
C ARG A 107 2.54 21.45 3.70
N THR A 108 3.50 20.59 3.38
CA THR A 108 3.41 19.70 2.20
C THR A 108 2.25 18.70 2.34
N ALA A 109 1.96 18.26 3.57
CA ALA A 109 0.84 17.37 3.88
C ALA A 109 -0.55 17.94 3.54
N MET A 110 -0.71 19.26 3.39
CA MET A 110 -2.00 19.88 3.06
C MET A 110 -2.54 19.48 1.69
N SER A 111 -1.69 18.98 0.79
CA SER A 111 -2.07 18.43 -0.51
C SER A 111 -2.83 17.09 -0.41
N SER A 112 -2.79 16.42 0.75
CA SER A 112 -3.45 15.14 0.99
C SER A 112 -4.35 15.20 2.24
N PRO A 113 -5.65 14.86 2.14
CA PRO A 113 -6.52 14.78 3.33
C PRO A 113 -6.02 13.74 4.33
N LEU A 114 -5.49 12.61 3.85
CA LEU A 114 -4.91 11.58 4.70
C LEU A 114 -3.64 12.10 5.40
N ALA A 115 -2.67 12.66 4.65
CA ALA A 115 -1.43 13.15 5.25
C ALA A 115 -1.71 14.26 6.27
N LYS A 116 -2.60 15.21 5.93
CA LYS A 116 -3.03 16.27 6.85
C LYS A 116 -3.58 15.73 8.17
N ASN A 117 -4.45 14.72 8.11
CA ASN A 117 -5.02 14.13 9.33
C ASN A 117 -3.96 13.39 10.15
N LEU A 118 -3.03 12.71 9.48
CA LEU A 118 -1.93 11.98 10.12
C LEU A 118 -0.92 12.92 10.79
N PHE A 119 -0.60 14.05 10.16
CA PHE A 119 0.23 15.10 10.77
C PHE A 119 -0.44 15.81 11.96
N GLY A 120 -1.76 15.65 12.11
CA GLY A 120 -2.47 16.11 13.32
C GLY A 120 -2.21 15.24 14.55
N ILE A 121 -1.62 14.05 14.38
CA ILE A 121 -1.23 13.16 15.47
C ILE A 121 0.09 13.66 16.06
N ASP A 122 0.10 13.92 17.36
CA ASP A 122 1.28 14.41 18.06
C ASP A 122 2.41 13.38 18.01
N GLY A 123 3.63 13.85 17.72
CA GLY A 123 4.82 13.01 17.56
C GLY A 123 5.08 12.44 16.17
N ILE A 124 4.26 12.73 15.15
CA ILE A 124 4.56 12.39 13.73
C ILE A 124 5.33 13.55 13.08
N THR A 125 6.50 13.25 12.51
CA THR A 125 7.38 14.24 11.88
C THR A 125 7.39 14.16 10.36
N ARG A 126 7.21 12.95 9.78
CA ARG A 126 7.16 12.73 8.33
C ARG A 126 6.14 11.65 7.99
N VAL A 127 5.47 11.84 6.86
CA VAL A 127 4.57 10.84 6.27
C VAL A 127 5.02 10.60 4.84
N PHE A 128 5.10 9.33 4.44
CA PHE A 128 5.47 8.94 3.08
C PHE A 128 4.49 7.90 2.55
N PHE A 129 4.02 8.10 1.31
CA PHE A 129 3.14 7.17 0.61
C PHE A 129 3.92 6.43 -0.47
N GLY A 130 4.03 5.11 -0.29
CA GLY A 130 4.47 4.19 -1.33
C GLY A 130 3.28 3.63 -2.12
N SER A 131 3.53 2.63 -2.95
CA SER A 131 2.52 1.95 -3.75
C SER A 131 1.42 1.30 -2.89
N ASP A 132 1.80 0.40 -1.98
CA ASP A 132 0.87 -0.39 -1.15
C ASP A 132 1.02 -0.12 0.35
N PHE A 133 1.84 0.86 0.74
CA PHE A 133 2.16 1.14 2.14
C PHE A 133 2.24 2.64 2.43
N VAL A 134 2.14 2.96 3.71
CA VAL A 134 2.43 4.29 4.26
C VAL A 134 3.54 4.14 5.29
N THR A 135 4.60 4.93 5.16
CA THR A 135 5.66 5.01 6.17
C THR A 135 5.44 6.25 7.03
N PHE A 136 5.61 6.08 8.33
CA PHE A 136 5.59 7.17 9.30
C PHE A 136 6.94 7.28 9.94
N THR A 137 7.43 8.51 10.10
CA THR A 137 8.57 8.82 10.97
C THR A 137 8.06 9.58 12.18
N LYS A 138 8.50 9.14 13.36
CA LYS A 138 8.15 9.76 14.65
C LYS A 138 9.27 10.61 15.20
N SER A 139 8.93 11.50 16.14
CA SER A 139 9.89 12.18 17.00
C SER A 139 10.59 11.20 17.97
N GLU A 140 11.74 11.59 18.51
CA GLU A 140 12.54 10.74 19.41
C GLU A 140 11.85 10.47 20.75
N ASP A 141 11.06 11.41 21.24
CA ASP A 141 10.37 11.40 22.54
C ASP A 141 9.07 10.58 22.57
N THR A 142 8.53 10.22 21.40
CA THR A 142 7.24 9.52 21.29
C THR A 142 7.42 8.00 21.13
N SER A 143 6.55 7.18 21.74
CA SER A 143 6.53 5.72 21.54
C SER A 143 5.51 5.27 20.49
N TRP A 144 5.87 4.25 19.71
CA TRP A 144 4.97 3.60 18.75
C TRP A 144 3.72 2.99 19.38
N ASP A 145 3.74 2.67 20.68
CA ASP A 145 2.58 2.08 21.37
C ASP A 145 1.39 3.04 21.47
N PHE A 146 1.67 4.35 21.53
CA PHE A 146 0.66 5.40 21.55
C PHE A 146 0.27 5.84 20.13
N LEU A 147 1.23 5.87 19.21
CA LEU A 147 0.98 6.27 17.82
C LEU A 147 0.16 5.24 17.03
N LYS A 148 0.41 3.94 17.23
CA LYS A 148 -0.25 2.87 16.46
C LYS A 148 -1.78 2.95 16.52
N PRO A 149 -2.44 3.03 17.71
CA PRO A 149 -3.89 3.19 17.78
C PRO A 149 -4.43 4.39 16.99
N GLU A 150 -3.77 5.55 17.08
CA GLU A 150 -4.20 6.77 16.40
C GLU A 150 -4.02 6.68 14.88
N ILE A 151 -2.87 6.18 14.42
CA ILE A 151 -2.59 5.95 13.00
C ILE A 151 -3.60 4.97 12.41
N PHE A 152 -3.88 3.85 13.09
CA PHE A 152 -4.87 2.89 12.63
C PHE A 152 -6.26 3.53 12.50
N ALA A 153 -6.67 4.33 13.48
CA ALA A 153 -7.94 5.04 13.43
C ALA A 153 -8.01 6.00 12.24
N ALA A 154 -6.97 6.81 12.02
CA ALA A 154 -6.90 7.78 10.93
C ALA A 154 -6.95 7.11 9.54
N ILE A 155 -6.18 6.03 9.34
CA ILE A 155 -6.19 5.27 8.08
C ILE A 155 -7.57 4.65 7.83
N MET A 156 -8.14 3.98 8.85
CA MET A 156 -9.46 3.36 8.71
C MET A 156 -10.55 4.38 8.40
N GLU A 157 -10.53 5.53 9.07
CA GLU A 157 -11.49 6.61 8.83
C GLU A 157 -11.39 7.13 7.40
N PHE A 158 -10.17 7.43 6.94
CA PHE A 158 -9.93 7.91 5.57
C PHE A 158 -10.49 6.94 4.51
N TYR A 159 -10.14 5.65 4.59
CA TYR A 159 -10.63 4.66 3.63
C TYR A 159 -12.14 4.40 3.74
N SER A 160 -12.76 4.70 4.89
CA SER A 160 -14.21 4.61 5.06
C SER A 160 -14.94 5.86 4.54
N SER A 161 -14.28 7.02 4.56
CA SER A 161 -14.82 8.30 4.10
C SER A 161 -14.90 8.39 2.57
N GLY A 162 -14.04 7.67 1.85
CA GLY A 162 -13.96 7.71 0.38
C GLY A 162 -13.41 9.02 -0.18
N GLN A 163 -12.70 9.81 0.64
CA GLN A 163 -12.01 11.01 0.19
C GLN A 163 -10.87 10.68 -0.79
N PRO A 164 -10.54 11.59 -1.73
CA PRO A 164 -9.36 11.42 -2.57
C PRO A 164 -8.08 11.44 -1.73
N LEU A 165 -7.09 10.64 -2.09
CA LEU A 165 -5.80 10.61 -1.39
C LEU A 165 -5.02 11.90 -1.59
N ILE A 166 -4.97 12.42 -2.81
CA ILE A 166 -4.31 13.67 -3.16
C ILE A 166 -5.34 14.61 -3.80
N LEU A 167 -5.35 15.87 -3.37
CA LEU A 167 -6.27 16.90 -3.87
C LEU A 167 -5.85 17.41 -5.25
N ASP A 168 -4.54 17.52 -5.48
CA ASP A 168 -3.94 18.03 -6.72
C ASP A 168 -3.25 16.91 -7.49
N SER A 169 -3.85 16.46 -8.60
CA SER A 169 -3.31 15.36 -9.40
C SER A 169 -1.90 15.62 -9.98
N ASN A 170 -1.48 16.89 -10.07
CA ASN A 170 -0.14 17.27 -10.54
C ASN A 170 0.93 17.24 -9.45
N SER A 171 0.55 17.17 -8.17
CA SER A 171 1.48 17.24 -7.02
C SER A 171 1.78 15.88 -6.40
N ALA A 172 1.22 14.81 -6.95
CA ALA A 172 1.05 13.53 -6.26
C ALA A 172 2.11 12.47 -6.56
N ALA A 173 2.65 12.42 -7.78
CA ALA A 173 3.44 11.29 -8.22
C ALA A 173 4.81 11.75 -8.70
N SER A 174 5.85 11.33 -7.98
CA SER A 174 7.24 11.36 -8.46
C SER A 174 7.32 10.62 -9.79
N THR A 175 7.42 11.40 -10.87
CA THR A 175 7.61 10.94 -12.25
C THR A 175 8.99 11.39 -12.76
N ASP A 176 9.93 11.54 -11.83
CA ASP A 176 11.29 12.04 -12.01
C ASP A 176 12.14 11.16 -12.93
N THR A 177 11.84 9.87 -12.97
CA THR A 177 12.51 8.88 -13.83
C THR A 177 11.82 8.64 -15.16
N ALA A 178 10.77 9.41 -15.51
CA ALA A 178 10.23 9.33 -16.86
C ALA A 178 11.33 9.68 -17.87
N ILE A 179 11.52 8.76 -18.83
CA ILE A 179 12.50 8.92 -19.90
C ILE A 179 11.88 9.82 -20.97
N HIS A 180 12.52 10.95 -21.23
CA HIS A 180 12.13 11.91 -22.26
C HIS A 180 13.02 11.77 -23.50
N GLU A 181 12.52 12.20 -24.66
CA GLU A 181 13.27 12.15 -25.92
C GLU A 181 14.55 13.01 -25.89
N ASP A 182 14.57 14.04 -25.04
CA ASP A 182 15.70 14.95 -24.85
C ASP A 182 16.75 14.41 -23.86
N ASP A 183 16.49 13.30 -23.17
CA ASP A 183 17.44 12.71 -22.23
C ASP A 183 18.64 12.09 -22.99
N SER A 184 19.84 12.25 -22.43
CA SER A 184 21.01 11.54 -22.95
C SER A 184 20.88 10.02 -22.72
N GLU A 185 21.58 9.21 -23.51
CA GLU A 185 21.62 7.75 -23.32
C GLU A 185 22.05 7.38 -21.89
N THR A 186 23.01 8.11 -21.33
CA THR A 186 23.47 7.95 -19.94
C THR A 186 22.36 8.25 -18.94
N VAL A 187 21.62 9.35 -19.11
CA VAL A 187 20.51 9.72 -18.21
C VAL A 187 19.38 8.70 -18.29
N ALA A 188 19.02 8.24 -19.49
CA ALA A 188 18.02 7.21 -19.69
C ALA A 188 18.42 5.90 -18.98
N MET A 189 19.69 5.50 -19.08
CA MET A 189 20.21 4.31 -18.40
C MET A 189 20.21 4.46 -16.87
N ILE A 190 20.57 5.63 -16.34
CA ILE A 190 20.48 5.94 -14.91
C ILE A 190 19.03 5.79 -14.44
N LYS A 191 18.08 6.46 -15.11
CA LYS A 191 16.65 6.42 -14.78
C LYS A 191 16.11 4.98 -14.80
N GLU A 192 16.47 4.18 -15.81
CA GLU A 192 16.08 2.77 -15.89
C GLU A 192 16.60 1.94 -14.71
N LEU A 193 17.88 2.12 -14.33
CA LEU A 193 18.46 1.40 -13.20
C LEU A 193 17.84 1.80 -11.86
N LEU A 194 17.52 3.10 -11.70
CA LEU A 194 16.84 3.59 -10.51
C LEU A 194 15.47 2.90 -10.36
N GLU A 195 14.66 2.90 -11.41
CA GLU A 195 13.33 2.27 -11.40
C GLU A 195 13.35 0.76 -11.23
N THR A 196 14.23 0.07 -11.95
CA THR A 196 14.14 -1.39 -12.07
C THR A 196 14.83 -2.13 -10.94
N ARG A 197 15.82 -1.52 -10.27
CA ARG A 197 16.64 -2.20 -9.25
C ARG A 197 16.75 -1.47 -7.93
N ILE A 198 16.92 -0.16 -7.97
CA ILE A 198 17.22 0.60 -6.74
C ILE A 198 15.94 0.92 -5.97
N ARG A 199 14.95 1.57 -6.60
CA ARG A 199 13.68 1.93 -5.95
C ARG A 199 12.97 0.74 -5.29
N PRO A 200 12.88 -0.46 -5.91
CA PRO A 200 12.28 -1.61 -5.24
C PRO A 200 12.95 -1.96 -3.90
N ALA A 201 14.29 -1.94 -3.86
CA ALA A 201 15.03 -2.22 -2.63
C ALA A 201 14.87 -1.10 -1.59
N VAL A 202 14.81 0.17 -2.02
CA VAL A 202 14.62 1.32 -1.11
C VAL A 202 13.19 1.35 -0.54
N GLN A 203 12.20 0.98 -1.34
CA GLN A 203 10.80 0.90 -0.92
C GLN A 203 10.55 -0.25 0.06
N ASP A 204 11.30 -1.36 -0.07
CA ASP A 204 11.31 -2.43 0.95
C ASP A 204 11.82 -1.92 2.31
N ASP A 205 12.71 -0.93 2.32
CA ASP A 205 13.19 -0.24 3.51
C ASP A 205 12.26 0.91 3.97
N GLY A 206 11.14 1.14 3.27
CA GLY A 206 10.11 2.12 3.64
C GLY A 206 10.39 3.56 3.20
N GLY A 207 11.31 3.77 2.27
CA GLY A 207 11.58 5.07 1.67
C GLY A 207 11.46 5.07 0.16
N ASP A 208 12.02 6.10 -0.46
CA ASP A 208 12.21 6.17 -1.91
C ASP A 208 13.38 7.11 -2.22
N ILE A 209 13.73 7.18 -3.51
CA ILE A 209 14.67 8.15 -4.04
C ILE A 209 14.02 8.95 -5.15
N GLU A 210 14.39 10.22 -5.25
CA GLU A 210 14.02 11.10 -6.34
C GLU A 210 15.28 11.50 -7.10
N TYR A 211 15.24 11.32 -8.41
CA TYR A 211 16.27 11.76 -9.32
C TYR A 211 16.19 13.27 -9.52
N VAL A 212 17.24 13.98 -9.10
CA VAL A 212 17.32 15.45 -9.23
C VAL A 212 18.04 15.84 -10.52
N GLY A 213 19.11 15.12 -10.88
CA GLY A 213 19.85 15.39 -12.11
C GLY A 213 21.16 14.62 -12.21
N PHE A 214 21.82 14.80 -13.36
CA PHE A 214 23.15 14.25 -13.63
C PHE A 214 24.01 15.33 -14.29
N ASP A 215 25.20 15.56 -13.74
CA ASP A 215 26.19 16.45 -14.34
C ASP A 215 27.15 15.62 -15.21
N PRO A 216 27.13 15.77 -16.55
CA PRO A 216 27.97 15.00 -17.46
C PRO A 216 29.46 15.37 -17.38
N ASP A 217 29.81 16.58 -16.92
CA ASP A 217 31.21 17.02 -16.85
C ASP A 217 31.91 16.40 -15.63
N SER A 218 31.25 16.45 -14.47
CA SER A 218 31.76 15.83 -13.24
C SER A 218 31.51 14.32 -13.17
N GLY A 219 30.44 13.83 -13.80
CA GLY A 219 29.96 12.46 -13.68
C GLY A 219 29.17 12.20 -12.39
N ILE A 220 28.62 13.24 -11.76
CA ILE A 220 27.91 13.14 -10.47
C ILE A 220 26.40 13.04 -10.70
N VAL A 221 25.78 12.04 -10.08
CA VAL A 221 24.32 11.89 -10.02
C VAL A 221 23.80 12.50 -8.71
N LYS A 222 22.84 13.41 -8.82
CA LYS A 222 22.17 14.03 -7.67
C LYS A 222 20.86 13.34 -7.39
N LEU A 223 20.69 12.87 -6.16
CA LEU A 223 19.48 12.18 -5.69
C LEU A 223 18.96 12.84 -4.41
N ARG A 224 17.65 12.90 -4.24
CA ARG A 224 17.00 13.25 -2.98
C ARG A 224 16.45 11.99 -2.32
N MET A 225 16.68 11.84 -1.01
CA MET A 225 16.20 10.69 -0.23
C MET A 225 14.84 11.03 0.39
N GLN A 226 13.87 10.13 0.26
CA GLN A 226 12.49 10.31 0.74
C GLN A 226 12.10 9.23 1.77
N GLY A 227 11.03 9.49 2.54
CA GLY A 227 10.50 8.55 3.54
C GLY A 227 11.50 8.14 4.61
N ALA A 228 11.56 6.85 4.95
CA ALA A 228 12.42 6.32 6.03
C ALA A 228 13.93 6.56 5.81
N CYS A 229 14.35 6.73 4.56
CA CYS A 229 15.74 6.95 4.16
C CYS A 229 16.20 8.39 4.39
N SER A 230 15.27 9.32 4.55
CA SER A 230 15.55 10.72 4.81
C SER A 230 15.77 10.98 6.31
N GLY A 231 16.80 11.76 6.66
CA GLY A 231 17.08 12.16 8.04
C GLY A 231 17.74 11.12 8.95
N CYS A 232 18.09 9.92 8.46
CA CYS A 232 18.83 8.92 9.24
C CYS A 232 20.31 8.88 8.82
N PRO A 233 21.27 9.36 9.64
CA PRO A 233 22.68 9.47 9.23
C PRO A 233 23.35 8.11 9.00
N SER A 234 22.92 7.05 9.70
CA SER A 234 23.46 5.70 9.48
C SER A 234 22.92 5.06 8.19
N SER A 235 21.64 5.29 7.90
CA SER A 235 20.99 4.69 6.73
C SER A 235 21.32 5.46 5.45
N SER A 236 21.43 6.79 5.50
CA SER A 236 21.76 7.62 4.33
C SER A 236 23.15 7.30 3.78
N VAL A 237 24.16 7.13 4.65
CA VAL A 237 25.53 6.79 4.21
C VAL A 237 25.59 5.41 3.56
N THR A 238 24.96 4.41 4.19
CA THR A 238 24.98 3.03 3.70
C THR A 238 24.21 2.92 2.37
N LEU A 239 23.02 3.53 2.31
CA LEU A 239 22.18 3.50 1.12
C LEU A 239 22.85 4.25 -0.04
N LYS A 240 23.35 5.47 0.21
CA LYS A 240 24.10 6.24 -0.78
C LYS A 240 25.25 5.41 -1.37
N SER A 241 26.06 4.80 -0.51
CA SER A 241 27.19 3.97 -0.95
C SER A 241 26.74 2.77 -1.78
N GLY A 242 25.61 2.14 -1.41
CA GLY A 242 25.02 1.04 -2.17
C GLY A 242 24.57 1.48 -3.57
N ILE A 243 23.86 2.61 -3.66
CA ILE A 243 23.39 3.20 -4.92
C ILE A 243 24.57 3.59 -5.81
N GLU A 244 25.55 4.28 -5.24
CA GLU A 244 26.75 4.74 -5.94
C GLU A 244 27.52 3.57 -6.56
N ASN A 245 27.76 2.51 -5.78
CA ASN A 245 28.44 1.31 -6.28
C ASN A 245 27.66 0.64 -7.42
N MET A 246 26.34 0.58 -7.33
CA MET A 246 25.50 0.01 -8.40
C MET A 246 25.56 0.86 -9.66
N LEU A 247 25.40 2.17 -9.56
CA LEU A 247 25.42 3.07 -10.71
C LEU A 247 26.79 3.06 -11.39
N MET A 248 27.89 3.18 -10.64
CA MET A 248 29.24 3.11 -11.21
C MET A 248 29.56 1.77 -11.88
N HIS A 249 28.92 0.68 -11.45
CA HIS A 249 29.13 -0.64 -12.04
C HIS A 249 28.45 -0.80 -13.41
N TYR A 250 27.23 -0.26 -13.56
CA TYR A 250 26.43 -0.41 -14.77
C TYR A 250 26.57 0.78 -15.74
N VAL A 251 26.93 1.97 -15.25
CA VAL A 251 27.06 3.20 -16.02
C VAL A 251 28.47 3.78 -15.82
N PRO A 252 29.43 3.50 -16.72
CA PRO A 252 30.83 3.89 -16.54
C PRO A 252 31.08 5.41 -16.53
N GLU A 253 30.13 6.20 -17.02
CA GLU A 253 30.15 7.67 -16.99
C GLU A 253 29.90 8.23 -15.58
N VAL A 254 29.23 7.46 -14.71
CA VAL A 254 28.95 7.86 -13.33
C VAL A 254 30.22 7.66 -12.50
N LYS A 255 30.66 8.73 -11.83
CA LYS A 255 31.83 8.74 -10.94
C LYS A 255 31.47 8.86 -9.47
N GLY A 256 30.22 9.20 -9.15
CA GLY A 256 29.77 9.37 -7.78
C GLY A 256 28.29 9.76 -7.70
N VAL A 257 27.77 9.71 -6.47
CA VAL A 257 26.41 10.16 -6.14
C VAL A 257 26.52 11.24 -5.07
N GLU A 258 25.66 12.25 -5.16
CA GLU A 258 25.49 13.27 -4.14
C GLU A 258 24.03 13.33 -3.70
N GLN A 259 23.83 13.56 -2.39
CA GLN A 259 22.51 13.75 -1.84
C GLN A 259 22.17 15.23 -1.90
N GLU A 260 21.08 15.58 -2.58
CA GLU A 260 20.48 16.90 -2.50
C GLU A 260 19.58 16.94 -1.25
N LEU A 261 19.72 17.98 -0.43
CA LEU A 261 18.85 18.27 0.72
C LEU A 261 17.97 19.46 0.32
N ASP A 262 16.73 19.50 0.82
CA ASP A 262 15.87 20.64 0.55
C ASP A 262 16.32 21.85 1.38
N ASP A 263 16.20 23.06 0.82
CA ASP A 263 16.59 24.32 1.47
C ASP A 263 15.90 24.52 2.85
N GLU A 264 14.74 23.89 3.08
CA GLU A 264 14.02 23.93 4.36
C GLU A 264 14.63 22.99 5.45
N ASP A 265 15.44 22.00 5.06
CA ASP A 265 16.14 21.09 5.98
C ASP A 265 17.47 21.69 6.50
N GLU A 266 18.05 22.67 5.79
CA GLU A 266 19.27 23.37 6.21
C GLU A 266 19.07 24.14 7.54
N ASP A 267 17.88 24.72 7.73
CA ASP A 267 17.52 25.47 8.94
C ASP A 267 17.44 24.57 10.18
N MET A 268 17.00 23.30 10.04
CA MET A 268 17.00 22.36 11.17
C MET A 268 18.41 21.85 11.50
N ALA A 269 19.24 21.59 10.49
CA ALA A 269 20.62 21.12 10.67
C ALA A 269 21.51 22.16 11.39
N LEU A 270 21.26 23.46 11.19
CA LEU A 270 21.99 24.55 11.84
C LEU A 270 21.54 24.85 13.27
N SER A 271 20.35 24.40 13.68
CA SER A 271 19.78 24.69 15.01
C SER A 271 20.19 23.69 16.11
N GLY A 272 20.83 22.57 15.75
CA GLY A 272 21.20 21.48 16.66
C GLY A 272 22.57 21.60 17.34
N ALA A 273 23.28 22.72 17.21
CA ALA A 273 24.53 22.92 17.96
C ALA A 273 24.22 23.16 19.45
N PRO A 274 24.75 22.34 20.38
CA PRO A 274 24.55 22.61 21.80
C PRO A 274 25.27 23.91 22.15
N HIS A 275 24.52 24.90 22.62
CA HIS A 275 25.11 25.98 23.39
C HIS A 275 25.74 25.36 24.65
N GLU A 276 27.06 25.52 24.72
CA GLU A 276 27.98 25.10 25.80
C GLU A 276 27.56 25.62 27.18
#